data_AF-A0A644VS84-F1
#
_entry.id   AF-A0A644VS84-F1
#
_cell.length_a   1.000
_cell.length_b   1.000
_cell.length_c   1.000
_cell.angle_alpha   90.00
_cell.angle_beta   90.00
_cell.angle_gamma   90.00
#
_symmetry.space_group_name_H-M   'P 1'
#
loop_
_entity.id
_entity.type
_entity.pdbx_description
1 polymer ?
#
loop_
_entity_poly.entity_id
_entity_poly.type
_entity_poly.pdbx_seq_one_letter_code
_entity_poly.pdbx_strand_id
1 'polypeptide(L)' 'MLEDGKVPVWADDMRKDIYRSAINYGGAIAAEHGTGKTRKKHMDLQYSPETIEIMKAIKCAFDPNIILNPGVIVDI' A
#
# COMPACT_ATOMS: atom_id res chain seq x y z
N MET A 1 -2.31 -6.80 -19.35
CA MET A 1 -3.21 -7.32 -20.40
C MET A 1 -4.62 -7.27 -19.85
N LEU A 2 -5.58 -6.78 -20.64
CA LEU A 2 -6.99 -6.77 -20.26
C LEU A 2 -7.65 -8.03 -20.81
N GLU A 3 -8.55 -8.62 -20.03
CA GLU A 3 -9.49 -9.66 -20.47
C GLU A 3 -10.81 -8.96 -20.76
N ASP A 4 -11.28 -9.01 -22.00
CA ASP A 4 -12.50 -8.33 -22.46
C ASP A 4 -12.56 -6.84 -22.08
N GLY A 5 -11.42 -6.15 -22.16
CA GLY A 5 -11.29 -4.73 -21.83
C GLY A 5 -11.29 -4.42 -20.33
N LYS A 6 -11.26 -5.44 -19.45
CA LYS A 6 -11.21 -5.29 -18.00
C LYS A 6 -9.92 -5.84 -17.42
N VAL A 7 -9.55 -5.35 -16.23
CA VAL A 7 -8.46 -5.96 -15.46
C VAL A 7 -8.91 -7.38 -15.08
N PRO A 8 -8.08 -8.40 -15.33
CA PRO A 8 -8.42 -9.77 -14.97
C PRO A 8 -8.74 -9.91 -13.48
N VAL A 9 -9.71 -10.75 -13.13
CA VAL A 9 -10.15 -10.94 -11.74
C VAL A 9 -9.04 -11.47 -10.83
N TRP A 10 -8.11 -12.24 -11.39
CA TRP A 10 -6.95 -12.81 -10.70
C TRP A 10 -5.78 -11.83 -10.53
N ALA A 11 -5.82 -10.68 -11.20
CA ALA A 11 -4.67 -9.77 -11.26
C ALA A 11 -4.25 -9.25 -9.88
N ASP A 12 -5.20 -9.15 -8.95
CA ASP A 12 -4.87 -8.69 -7.61
C ASP A 12 -4.24 -9.74 -6.72
N ASP A 13 -4.75 -10.97 -6.78
CA ASP A 13 -4.17 -12.10 -6.05
C ASP A 13 -2.75 -12.36 -6.54
N MET A 14 -2.52 -12.31 -7.86
CA MET A 14 -1.17 -12.41 -8.42
C MET A 14 -0.24 -11.31 -7.90
N ARG A 15 -0.72 -10.05 -7.82
CA ARG A 15 0.09 -8.96 -7.23
C ARG A 15 0.43 -9.24 -5.78
N LYS A 16 -0.55 -9.71 -4.99
CA LYS A 16 -0.36 -10.04 -3.58
C LYS A 16 0.68 -11.14 -3.39
N ASP A 17 0.64 -12.16 -4.23
CA ASP A 17 1.60 -13.27 -4.19
C ASP A 17 3.01 -12.82 -4.54
N ILE A 18 3.17 -11.97 -5.57
CA ILE A 18 4.47 -11.37 -5.92
C ILE A 18 5.02 -10.55 -4.75
N TYR A 19 4.19 -9.73 -4.09
CA TYR A 19 4.61 -8.94 -2.93
C TYR A 19 5.05 -9.82 -1.77
N ARG A 20 4.29 -10.87 -1.46
CA ARG A 20 4.66 -11.86 -0.44
C ARG A 20 5.99 -12.52 -0.74
N SER A 21 6.20 -12.95 -1.99
CA SER A 21 7.49 -13.52 -2.41
C SER A 21 8.63 -12.52 -2.19
N ALA A 22 8.48 -11.27 -2.62
CA ALA A 22 9.51 -10.26 -2.43
C ALA A 22 9.87 -10.08 -0.94
N ILE A 23 8.88 -9.96 -0.06
CA ILE A 23 9.08 -9.82 1.39
C ILE A 23 9.75 -11.06 1.99
N ASN A 24 9.35 -12.26 1.58
CA ASN A 24 9.94 -13.52 2.07
C ASN A 24 11.43 -13.63 1.73
N TYR A 25 11.88 -13.01 0.64
CA TYR A 25 13.30 -12.94 0.25
C TYR A 25 14.00 -11.68 0.80
N GLY A 26 13.40 -10.95 1.75
CA GLY A 26 13.98 -9.76 2.37
C GLY A 26 13.87 -8.48 1.54
N GLY A 27 13.06 -8.49 0.48
CA GLY A 27 12.75 -7.32 -0.35
C GLY A 27 11.60 -6.46 0.21
N ALA A 28 11.14 -5.52 -0.62
CA ALA A 28 10.05 -4.60 -0.30
C ALA A 28 8.99 -4.56 -1.41
N ILE A 29 7.77 -4.10 -1.08
CA ILE A 29 6.65 -3.98 -2.02
C ILE A 29 6.90 -2.91 -3.11
N ALA A 30 7.72 -1.90 -2.79
CA ALA A 30 8.20 -0.88 -3.71
C ALA A 30 9.60 -0.43 -3.31
N ALA A 31 10.44 -0.08 -4.29
CA ALA A 31 11.75 0.50 -4.06
C ALA A 31 11.69 2.04 -4.16
N GLU A 32 11.46 2.56 -5.36
CA GLU A 32 11.51 4.00 -5.69
C GLU A 32 10.12 4.60 -6.00
N HIS A 33 9.21 3.81 -6.56
CA HIS A 33 7.90 4.31 -7.02
C HIS A 33 6.86 4.52 -5.91
N GLY A 34 7.19 4.14 -4.67
CA GLY A 34 6.33 4.32 -3.50
C GLY A 34 5.03 3.49 -3.50
N THR A 35 4.22 3.68 -2.47
CA THR A 35 2.99 2.90 -2.26
C THR A 35 1.81 3.44 -3.08
N GLY A 36 1.45 4.71 -2.86
CA GLY A 36 0.25 5.33 -3.44
C GLY A 36 -1.04 4.52 -3.21
N LYS A 37 -2.10 4.87 -3.94
CA LYS A 37 -3.39 4.14 -3.85
C LYS A 37 -3.28 2.69 -4.33
N THR A 38 -2.39 2.43 -5.29
CA THR A 38 -2.25 1.12 -5.95
C THR A 38 -1.81 0.03 -5.00
N ARG A 39 -0.89 0.34 -4.08
CA ARG A 39 -0.27 -0.65 -3.18
C ARG A 39 -0.77 -0.53 -1.73
N LYS A 40 -1.55 0.51 -1.40
CA LYS A 40 -2.07 0.77 -0.03
C LYS A 40 -2.68 -0.47 0.62
N LYS A 41 -3.53 -1.18 -0.11
CA LYS A 41 -4.25 -2.36 0.38
C LYS A 41 -3.37 -3.58 0.75
N HIS A 42 -2.09 -3.54 0.39
CA HIS A 42 -1.12 -4.60 0.66
C HIS A 42 -0.03 -4.15 1.64
N MET A 43 -0.16 -2.96 2.24
CA MET A 43 0.82 -2.44 3.20
C MET A 43 0.95 -3.31 4.46
N ASP A 44 -0.10 -4.06 4.81
CA ASP A 44 -0.14 -5.03 5.90
C ASP A 44 0.85 -6.19 5.71
N LEU A 45 1.28 -6.46 4.48
CA LEU A 45 2.31 -7.46 4.21
C LEU A 45 3.70 -7.00 4.68
N GLN A 46 3.96 -5.69 4.67
CA GLN A 46 5.29 -5.12 4.97
C GLN A 46 5.36 -4.42 6.32
N TYR A 47 4.26 -3.84 6.80
CA TYR A 47 4.22 -3.04 8.01
C TYR A 47 3.28 -3.64 9.03
N SER A 48 3.71 -3.63 10.30
CA SER A 48 2.85 -4.04 11.40
C SER A 48 1.71 -3.02 11.61
N PRO A 49 0.59 -3.42 12.24
CA PRO A 49 -0.48 -2.50 12.61
C PRO A 49 0.03 -1.30 13.41
N GLU A 50 0.96 -1.50 14.34
CA GLU A 50 1.57 -0.43 15.15
C GLU A 50 2.34 0.56 14.29
N THR A 51 3.05 0.07 13.27
CA THR A 51 3.77 0.92 12.32
C THR A 51 2.80 1.79 11.52
N ILE A 52 1.65 1.25 11.11
CA ILE A 52 0.61 2.00 10.41
C ILE A 52 -0.01 3.07 11.33
N GLU A 53 -0.24 2.76 12.61
CA GLU A 53 -0.74 3.74 13.57
C GLU A 53 0.26 4.88 13.82
N ILE A 54 1.57 4.57 13.85
CA ILE A 54 2.61 5.61 13.91
C ILE A 54 2.54 6.51 12.67
N MET A 55 2.38 5.95 11.48
CA MET A 55 2.22 6.76 10.25
C MET A 55 1.01 7.69 10.32
N LYS A 56 -0.13 7.21 10.86
CA LYS A 56 -1.33 8.03 11.10
C LYS A 56 -1.06 9.15 12.10
N ALA A 57 -0.40 8.84 13.22
CA ALA A 57 -0.07 9.83 14.23
C ALA A 57 0.83 10.95 13.68
N ILE A 58 1.85 10.58 12.89
CA ILE A 58 2.72 11.55 12.21
C ILE A 58 1.89 12.41 11.25
N LYS A 59 1.02 11.80 10.44
CA LYS A 59 0.14 12.53 9.51
C LYS A 59 -0.73 13.55 10.24
N CYS A 60 -1.37 13.18 11.33
CA CYS A 60 -2.20 14.10 12.13
C CYS A 60 -1.39 15.21 12.82
N ALA A 61 -0.14 14.92 13.22
CA ALA A 61 0.73 15.92 13.87
C ALA A 61 1.13 17.06 12.92
N PHE A 62 1.36 16.74 11.64
CA PHE A 62 1.81 17.71 10.64
C PHE A 62 0.70 18.24 9.70
N ASP A 63 -0.42 17.53 9.60
CA ASP A 63 -1.57 17.91 8.78
C ASP A 63 -2.89 17.66 9.55
N PRO A 64 -3.14 18.42 10.64
CA PRO A 64 -4.29 18.20 11.52
C PRO A 64 -5.65 18.40 10.83
N ASN A 65 -5.67 19.11 9.70
CA ASN A 65 -6.87 19.35 8.90
C ASN A 65 -7.01 18.39 7.70
N ILE A 66 -6.07 17.44 7.55
CA ILE A 66 -6.08 16.39 6.53
C ILE A 66 -6.20 16.95 5.09
N ILE A 67 -5.47 18.04 4.80
CA ILE A 67 -5.50 18.71 3.49
C ILE A 67 -4.57 18.00 2.49
N LEU A 68 -3.45 17.48 2.96
CA LEU A 68 -2.38 16.97 2.11
C LEU A 68 -2.64 15.51 1.70
N ASN A 69 -3.33 15.30 0.58
CA ASN A 69 -3.49 13.97 -0.04
C ASN A 69 -4.22 12.93 0.85
N PRO A 70 -5.49 13.19 1.23
CA PRO A 70 -6.29 12.35 2.11
C PRO A 70 -6.45 10.92 1.58
N GLY A 71 -6.40 9.93 2.48
CA GLY A 71 -6.71 8.52 2.16
C GLY A 71 -5.75 7.78 1.23
N VAL A 72 -4.60 8.37 0.85
CA VAL A 72 -3.67 7.73 -0.11
C VAL A 72 -2.72 6.72 0.49
N ILE A 73 -2.23 6.97 1.70
CA ILE A 73 -1.32 6.06 2.42
C ILE A 73 -2.02 5.47 3.65
N VAL A 74 -2.68 6.31 4.44
CA VAL A 74 -3.43 5.93 5.63
C VAL A 74 -4.89 6.35 5.49
N ASP A 75 -5.79 5.57 6.06
CA ASP A 75 -7.23 5.85 6.05
C ASP A 75 -7.61 6.79 7.20
N ILE A 76 -7.27 8.07 7.02
CA ILE A 76 -7.66 9.23 7.85
C ILE A 76 -7.87 10.45 6.95
#